data_AF-A0A7W1BWX2-F1
#
_entry.id   AF-A0A7W1BWX2-F1
#
_cell.length_a   1.000
_cell.length_b   1.000
_cell.length_c   1.000
_cell.angle_alpha   90.00
_cell.angle_beta   90.00
_cell.angle_gamma   90.00
#
_symmetry.space_group_name_H-M   'P 1'
#
loop_
_entity.id
_entity.type
_entity.pdbx_description
1 polymer ?
#
loop_
_entity_poly.entity_id
_entity_poly.type
_entity_poly.pdbx_seq_one_letter_code
_entity_poly.pdbx_strand_id
1 'polypeptide(L)'
;MNQRDRISEILATYQKHGWQLRRLLLLPETRAEAVNDDEHTFEGARIEDANVDALWFSRPSHSKREAWELRLIAETPYALFETFEADEPEEAREEVRQEMGARMSEFAKRP
;
A
#
# COMPACT_ATOMS: atom_id res chain seq x y z
N MET A 1 1.22 -4.37 -20.03
CA MET A 1 2.04 -3.79 -18.96
C MET A 1 2.07 -4.80 -17.84
N ASN A 2 3.24 -5.26 -17.42
CA ASN A 2 3.32 -6.28 -16.36
C ASN A 2 3.07 -5.61 -15.00
N GLN A 3 2.70 -6.40 -13.99
CA GLN A 3 2.35 -5.86 -12.66
C GLN A 3 3.51 -5.05 -12.04
N ARG A 4 4.75 -5.52 -12.23
CA ARG A 4 5.96 -4.86 -11.72
C ARG A 4 6.15 -3.44 -12.28
N ASP A 5 5.92 -3.25 -13.58
CA ASP A 5 5.97 -1.91 -14.20
C ASP A 5 4.93 -1.00 -13.57
N ARG A 6 3.70 -1.50 -13.40
CA ARG A 6 2.60 -0.73 -12.80
C ARG A 6 2.91 -0.31 -11.38
N ILE A 7 3.47 -1.21 -10.57
CA ILE A 7 3.92 -0.89 -9.21
C ILE A 7 5.01 0.19 -9.28
N SER A 8 6.03 0.01 -10.12
CA SER A 8 7.15 0.96 -10.23
C SER A 8 6.71 2.37 -10.64
N GLU A 9 5.74 2.48 -11.57
CA GLU A 9 5.16 3.77 -11.96
C GLU A 9 4.38 4.44 -10.83
N ILE A 10 3.59 3.67 -10.07
CA ILE A 10 2.88 4.18 -8.89
C ILE A 10 3.90 4.65 -7.86
N LEU A 11 4.91 3.83 -7.54
CA LEU A 11 5.97 4.20 -6.60
C LEU A 11 6.67 5.49 -7.00
N ALA A 12 7.12 5.60 -8.26
CA ALA A 12 7.79 6.79 -8.76
C ALA A 12 6.90 8.04 -8.66
N THR A 13 5.59 7.89 -8.87
CA THR A 13 4.62 8.98 -8.74
C THR A 13 4.47 9.42 -7.28
N TYR A 14 4.32 8.46 -6.36
CA TYR A 14 4.11 8.75 -4.94
C TYR A 14 5.35 9.33 -4.27
N GLN A 15 6.54 8.79 -4.58
CA GLN A 15 7.82 9.32 -4.10
C GLN A 15 8.04 10.77 -4.51
N LYS A 16 7.67 11.16 -5.74
CA LYS A 16 7.72 12.57 -6.20
C LYS A 16 6.86 13.50 -5.33
N HIS A 17 5.81 12.99 -4.71
CA HIS A 17 4.91 13.73 -3.84
C HIS A 17 5.22 13.54 -2.33
N GLY A 18 6.39 12.97 -2.00
CA GLY A 18 6.85 12.79 -0.63
C GLY A 18 6.19 11.65 0.13
N TRP A 19 5.47 10.77 -0.57
CA TRP A 19 4.93 9.55 0.02
C TRP A 19 5.99 8.45 0.07
N GLN A 20 6.02 7.71 1.18
CA GLN A 20 6.93 6.61 1.42
C GLN A 20 6.17 5.29 1.39
N LEU A 21 6.67 4.33 0.62
CA LEU A 21 6.13 2.98 0.62
C LEU A 21 6.45 2.31 1.96
N ARG A 22 5.42 1.81 2.65
CA ARG A 22 5.57 1.10 3.93
C ARG A 22 5.36 -0.38 3.78
N ARG A 23 4.30 -0.78 3.06
CA ARG A 23 3.94 -2.18 2.87
C ARG A 23 3.40 -2.44 1.47
N LEU A 24 3.60 -3.66 0.98
CA LEU A 24 3.00 -4.15 -0.25
C LEU A 24 2.10 -5.32 0.13
N LEU A 25 0.83 -5.21 -0.23
CA LEU A 25 -0.13 -6.30 -0.14
C LEU A 25 -0.17 -6.94 -1.52
N LEU A 26 0.28 -8.19 -1.65
CA LEU A 26 0.29 -8.88 -2.93
C LEU A 26 -0.42 -10.22 -2.81
N LEU A 27 -1.15 -10.59 -3.85
CA LEU A 27 -1.63 -11.97 -4.01
C LEU A 27 -0.42 -12.90 -4.13
N PRO A 28 -0.47 -14.14 -3.59
CA PRO A 28 0.64 -15.09 -3.70
C PRO A 28 1.09 -15.33 -5.16
N GLU A 29 0.14 -15.37 -6.09
CA GLU A 29 0.37 -15.52 -7.52
C GLU A 29 1.10 -14.29 -8.09
N THR A 30 0.57 -13.09 -7.82
CA THR A 30 1.17 -11.82 -8.24
C THR A 30 2.54 -11.59 -7.62
N ARG A 31 2.74 -12.00 -6.37
CA ARG A 31 3.99 -11.86 -5.64
C ARG A 31 5.10 -12.65 -6.32
N ALA A 32 4.83 -13.89 -6.76
CA ALA A 32 5.80 -14.70 -7.49
C ALA A 32 6.23 -14.04 -8.81
N GLU A 33 5.33 -13.29 -9.46
CA GLU A 33 5.65 -12.56 -10.69
C GLU A 33 6.36 -11.22 -10.43
N ALA A 34 5.91 -10.46 -9.44
CA ALA A 34 6.38 -9.11 -9.14
C ALA A 34 7.70 -9.09 -8.34
N VAL A 35 7.91 -10.07 -7.47
CA VAL A 35 9.06 -10.21 -6.58
C VAL A 35 9.92 -11.39 -7.05
N ASN A 36 10.61 -11.20 -8.17
CA ASN A 36 11.72 -12.08 -8.56
C ASN A 36 12.98 -11.57 -7.86
N ASP A 37 13.61 -12.40 -7.01
CA ASP A 37 14.94 -12.41 -6.31
C ASP A 37 15.58 -11.07 -5.84
N ASP A 38 15.27 -9.94 -6.46
CA ASP A 38 15.68 -8.59 -6.11
C ASP A 38 14.81 -8.01 -4.97
N GLU A 39 15.07 -8.46 -3.75
CA GLU A 39 14.62 -7.82 -2.49
C GLU A 39 14.90 -6.30 -2.46
N HIS A 40 15.83 -5.81 -3.29
CA HIS A 40 16.26 -4.42 -3.36
C HIS A 40 15.27 -3.47 -4.06
N THR A 41 14.26 -3.99 -4.77
CA THR A 41 13.33 -3.11 -5.55
C THR A 41 12.39 -2.31 -4.65
N PHE A 42 12.15 -2.79 -3.41
CA PHE A 42 11.17 -2.22 -2.49
C PHE A 42 11.84 -1.70 -1.22
N GLU A 43 12.91 -0.90 -1.35
CA GLU A 43 13.76 -0.34 -0.29
C GLU A 43 13.02 -0.10 1.05
N GLY A 44 13.10 -1.09 1.96
CA GLY A 44 12.57 -0.99 3.34
C GLY A 44 11.06 -1.22 3.51
N ALA A 45 10.32 -1.53 2.46
CA ALA A 45 8.90 -1.84 2.56
C ALA A 45 8.66 -3.33 2.85
N ARG A 46 7.68 -3.63 3.70
CA ARG A 46 7.30 -5.02 4.01
C ARG A 46 6.39 -5.57 2.94
N ILE A 47 6.74 -6.70 2.34
CA ILE A 47 5.84 -7.44 1.46
C ILE A 47 5.03 -8.41 2.33
N GLU A 48 3.71 -8.31 2.26
CA GLU A 48 2.76 -9.15 2.99
C GLU A 48 1.86 -9.88 1.98
N ASP A 49 1.66 -11.17 2.21
CA ASP A 49 0.71 -11.95 1.43
C ASP A 49 -0.72 -11.51 1.79
N ALA A 50 -1.50 -11.14 0.78
CA ALA A 50 -2.84 -10.59 0.94
C ALA A 50 -3.78 -11.10 -0.15
N ASN A 51 -5.09 -10.89 0.05
CA ASN A 51 -6.12 -11.24 -0.94
C ASN A 51 -6.41 -10.11 -1.94
N VAL A 52 -5.46 -9.17 -2.10
CA VAL A 52 -5.57 -8.02 -3.00
C VAL A 52 -4.18 -7.48 -3.30
N ASP A 53 -3.98 -7.02 -4.54
CA ASP A 53 -2.77 -6.32 -4.94
C ASP A 53 -2.90 -4.82 -4.66
N ALA A 54 -2.22 -4.34 -3.61
CA ALA A 54 -2.28 -2.96 -3.17
C ALA A 54 -0.98 -2.48 -2.51
N LEU A 55 -0.79 -1.17 -2.45
CA LEU A 55 0.40 -0.51 -1.90
C LEU A 55 0.00 0.39 -0.74
N TRP A 56 0.67 0.22 0.40
CA TRP A 56 0.55 1.11 1.55
C TRP A 56 1.59 2.21 1.49
N PHE A 57 1.13 3.44 1.39
CA PHE A 57 1.94 4.64 1.48
C PHE A 57 1.69 5.36 2.80
N SER A 58 2.73 5.94 3.35
CA SER A 58 2.62 6.89 4.45
C SER A 58 3.30 8.20 4.08
N ARG A 59 2.78 9.31 4.58
CA ARG A 59 3.43 10.62 4.48
C ARG A 59 3.30 11.34 5.81
N PRO A 60 4.40 11.91 6.34
CA PRO A 60 4.30 12.80 7.49
C PRO A 60 3.43 14.01 7.14
N SER A 61 2.49 14.33 8.02
CA SER A 61 1.57 15.46 7.90
C SER A 61 1.87 16.50 8.97
N HIS A 62 1.22 17.66 8.87
CA HIS A 62 1.36 18.73 9.85
C HIS A 62 0.99 18.24 11.26
N SER A 63 1.67 18.78 12.28
CA SER A 63 1.42 18.47 13.70
C SER A 63 1.69 17.01 14.13
N LYS A 64 2.74 16.38 13.58
CA LYS A 64 3.16 14.98 13.88
C LYS A 64 2.11 13.92 13.50
N ARG A 65 1.09 14.29 12.74
CA ARG A 65 0.11 13.34 12.19
C ARG A 65 0.75 12.57 11.05
N GLU A 66 0.27 11.36 10.80
CA GLU A 66 0.72 10.55 9.67
C GLU A 66 -0.45 10.23 8.75
N ALA A 67 -0.35 10.66 7.50
CA ALA A 67 -1.33 10.31 6.48
C ALA A 67 -0.96 8.94 5.90
N TRP A 68 -1.91 8.03 5.83
CA TRP A 68 -1.76 6.71 5.24
C TRP A 68 -2.71 6.56 4.07
N GLU A 69 -2.22 5.97 2.99
CA GLU A 69 -3.02 5.68 1.81
C GLU A 69 -2.78 4.25 1.35
N LEU A 70 -3.87 3.50 1.20
CA LEU A 70 -3.88 2.18 0.58
C LEU A 70 -4.32 2.33 -0.87
N ARG A 71 -3.41 2.09 -1.80
CA ARG A 71 -3.62 2.24 -3.23
C ARG A 71 -3.81 0.88 -3.91
N LEU A 72 -4.94 0.67 -4.58
CA LEU A 72 -5.19 -0.54 -5.36
C LEU A 72 -4.32 -0.56 -6.63
N ILE A 73 -3.72 -1.71 -6.92
CA ILE A 73 -3.01 -1.98 -8.18
C ILE A 73 -4.01 -2.61 -9.16
N ALA A 74 -4.83 -1.78 -9.80
CA ALA A 74 -5.82 -2.22 -10.78
C ALA A 74 -5.95 -1.23 -11.95
N GLU A 75 -6.66 -1.64 -13.00
CA GLU A 75 -7.03 -0.78 -14.13
C GLU A 75 -7.79 0.47 -13.67
N THR A 76 -8.78 0.27 -12.81
CA THR A 76 -9.53 1.36 -12.20
C THR A 76 -8.77 1.92 -11.00
N PRO A 77 -8.45 3.23 -10.97
CA PRO A 77 -7.77 3.83 -9.84
C PRO A 77 -8.70 3.88 -8.63
N TYR A 78 -8.30 3.21 -7.55
CA TYR A 78 -9.01 3.24 -6.28
C TYR A 78 -8.01 3.32 -5.13
N ALA A 79 -8.31 4.17 -4.15
CA ALA A 79 -7.47 4.35 -2.97
C ALA A 79 -8.34 4.63 -1.75
N LEU A 80 -7.89 4.14 -0.61
CA LEU A 80 -8.43 4.48 0.71
C LEU A 80 -7.40 5.35 1.42
N PHE A 81 -7.85 6.41 2.06
CA PHE A 81 -6.99 7.37 2.75
C PHE A 81 -7.45 7.53 4.18
N GLU A 82 -6.49 7.54 5.12
CA GLU A 82 -6.72 7.80 6.54
C GLU A 82 -5.61 8.68 7.11
N THR A 83 -5.91 9.44 8.17
CA THR A 83 -4.90 10.23 8.87
C THR A 83 -4.92 9.87 10.34
N PHE A 84 -3.78 9.41 10.85
CA PHE A 84 -3.61 9.04 12.25
C PHE A 84 -3.02 10.20 13.05
N GLU A 85 -3.55 10.40 14.27
CA GLU A 85 -3.03 11.40 15.20
C GLU A 85 -1.74 10.93 15.86
N ALA A 86 -0.91 11.84 16.33
CA ALA A 86 0.42 11.51 16.87
C ALA A 86 0.35 10.73 18.20
N ASP A 87 -0.69 10.97 18.99
CA ASP A 87 -0.96 10.32 20.27
C ASP A 87 -1.80 9.05 20.13
N GLU A 88 -2.30 8.76 18.94
CA GLU A 88 -3.08 7.54 18.70
C GLU A 88 -2.18 6.30 18.86
N PRO A 89 -2.61 5.29 19.64
CA PRO A 89 -1.80 4.09 19.88
C PRO A 89 -1.61 3.29 18.59
N GLU A 90 -0.44 2.68 18.41
CA GLU A 90 -0.10 1.85 17.25
C GLU A 90 -1.11 0.70 17.04
N GLU A 91 -1.63 0.12 18.13
CA GLU A 91 -2.65 -0.93 18.06
C GLU A 91 -3.92 -0.45 17.35
N ALA A 92 -4.46 0.73 17.72
CA ALA A 92 -5.63 1.30 17.06
C ALA A 92 -5.35 1.65 15.59
N ARG A 93 -4.15 2.18 15.29
CA ARG A 93 -3.74 2.44 13.90
C ARG A 93 -3.69 1.16 13.09
N GLU A 94 -3.18 0.07 13.66
CA GLU A 94 -3.12 -1.22 12.99
C GLU A 94 -4.51 -1.80 12.74
N GLU A 95 -5.44 -1.68 13.70
CA GLU A 95 -6.84 -2.08 13.52
C GLU A 95 -7.47 -1.36 12.32
N VAL A 96 -7.31 -0.03 12.23
CA VAL A 96 -7.83 0.76 11.09
C VAL A 96 -7.15 0.35 9.78
N ARG A 97 -5.83 0.11 9.78
CA ARG A 97 -5.11 -0.39 8.60
C ARG A 97 -5.64 -1.76 8.15
N GLN A 98 -5.94 -2.66 9.09
CA GLN A 98 -6.54 -3.97 8.77
C GLN A 98 -7.95 -3.82 8.19
N GLU A 99 -8.79 -2.95 8.76
CA GLU A 99 -10.11 -2.65 8.22
C GLU A 99 -10.04 -2.08 6.80
N MET A 100 -9.12 -1.15 6.53
CA MET A 100 -8.91 -0.60 5.19
C MET A 100 -8.47 -1.68 4.20
N GLY A 101 -7.57 -2.57 4.62
CA GLY A 101 -7.15 -3.73 3.83
C GLY A 101 -8.32 -4.65 3.48
N ALA A 102 -9.20 -4.93 4.45
CA ALA A 102 -10.40 -5.73 4.24
C ALA A 102 -11.36 -5.06 3.24
N ARG A 103 -11.67 -3.77 3.43
CA ARG A 103 -12.53 -2.99 2.51
C ARG A 103 -11.97 -2.94 1.10
N MET A 104 -10.65 -2.83 0.96
CA MET A 104 -9.96 -2.85 -0.33
C MET A 104 -10.11 -4.20 -1.02
N SER A 105 -9.91 -5.30 -0.29
CA SER A 105 -10.10 -6.65 -0.83
C SER A 105 -11.55 -6.91 -1.23
N GLU A 106 -12.52 -6.43 -0.44
CA GLU A 106 -13.94 -6.51 -0.82
C GLU A 106 -14.23 -5.71 -2.10
N PHE A 107 -13.69 -4.51 -2.23
CA PHE A 107 -13.84 -3.71 -3.45
C PHE A 107 -13.24 -4.42 -4.67
N ALA A 108 -12.04 -4.98 -4.54
CA ALA A 108 -11.35 -5.68 -5.62
C ALA A 108 -12.07 -6.97 -6.08
N LYS A 109 -12.88 -7.58 -5.22
CA LYS A 109 -13.71 -8.77 -5.54
C LYS A 109 -15.01 -8.42 -6.26
N ARG A 110 -15.39 -7.14 -6.34
CA ARG A 110 -16.62 -6.73 -7.03
C ARG A 110 -16.35 -6.71 -8.54
N PRO A 111 -17.16 -7.42 -9.35
CA PRO A 111 -16.99 -7.52 -10.79
C PRO A 111 -17.29 -6.19 -11.53
#